data_AF-A0A3A4UR01-F1
#
_entry.id   AF-A0A3A4UR01-F1
#
_cell.length_a   1.000
_cell.length_b   1.000
_cell.length_c   1.000
_cell.angle_alpha   90.00
_cell.angle_beta   90.00
_cell.angle_gamma   90.00
#
_symmetry.space_group_name_H-M   'P 1'
#
loop_
_entity.id
_entity.type
_entity.pdbx_description
1 polymer ?
#
loop_
_entity_poly.entity_id
_entity_poly.type
_entity_poly.pdbx_seq_one_letter_code
_entity_poly.pdbx_strand_id
1 'polypeptide(L)'
;MGDTTRKKRADIFKDIVDSLRNGSQTILQISKATDINWETVKNCLETLKTLSIIQEEEKNGKTFYFVDESKLIQTEENTLLGLPLTEDRKNATYGLFKRIIERWEKIRPDRKINKTFLHKILVKVVKNNDKDLKFPHGWYLFGECAVLQCDPMDCKEQPYQIGTEYDAKIDVVVTEYSQLSSTHELMQRQYTDEGNELYTLRLKISDKLLNKFTETSVHELKRSLKDFVFSFKKNEENEELLEYLNGFLSIVTRLINGLKLGELDDIRPVINETFMSIWELLATYNLYKSLVERGYYEKATIRKYYTLRMGNLKHIAESYLSALHDYCPPLLIPQEDPLRKLITPQAS
;
A
#
# COMPACT_ATOMS: atom_id res chain seq x y z
N MET A 1 -21.30 -15.15 -24.64
CA MET A 1 -20.32 -14.05 -24.50
C MET A 1 -20.17 -13.80 -23.03
N GLY A 2 -19.15 -14.41 -22.41
CA GLY A 2 -18.89 -14.27 -20.98
C GLY A 2 -18.15 -12.97 -20.72
N ASP A 3 -18.67 -12.19 -19.78
CA ASP A 3 -18.09 -10.94 -19.29
C ASP A 3 -16.76 -11.27 -18.57
N THR A 4 -15.64 -11.14 -19.28
CA THR A 4 -14.29 -11.36 -18.70
C THR A 4 -13.89 -10.13 -17.90
N THR A 5 -14.45 -10.01 -16.70
CA THR A 5 -13.94 -9.05 -15.72
C THR A 5 -12.50 -9.43 -15.39
N ARG A 6 -11.55 -8.59 -15.79
CA ARG A 6 -10.10 -8.82 -15.60
C ARG A 6 -9.80 -8.92 -14.10
N LYS A 7 -9.56 -10.14 -13.59
CA LYS A 7 -9.15 -10.36 -12.19
C LYS A 7 -7.88 -9.54 -11.88
N LYS A 8 -7.84 -8.89 -10.71
CA LYS A 8 -6.62 -8.18 -10.28
C LYS A 8 -5.54 -9.22 -9.96
N ARG A 9 -4.27 -8.89 -10.22
CA ARG A 9 -3.14 -9.81 -9.97
C ARG A 9 -3.08 -10.31 -8.52
N ALA A 10 -3.43 -9.47 -7.55
CA ALA A 10 -3.47 -9.87 -6.14
C ALA A 10 -4.50 -10.99 -5.87
N ASP A 11 -5.65 -10.96 -6.54
CA ASP A 11 -6.69 -11.99 -6.41
C ASP A 11 -6.24 -13.30 -7.06
N ILE A 12 -5.53 -13.22 -8.20
CA ILE A 12 -4.90 -14.37 -8.87
C ILE A 12 -3.92 -15.09 -7.94
N PHE A 13 -3.05 -14.36 -7.23
CA PHE A 13 -2.12 -14.97 -6.26
C PHE A 13 -2.86 -15.63 -5.10
N LYS A 14 -3.91 -15.00 -4.58
CA LYS A 14 -4.73 -15.54 -3.50
C LYS A 14 -5.41 -16.85 -3.94
N ASP A 15 -6.08 -16.85 -5.09
CA ASP A 15 -6.77 -18.02 -5.64
C ASP A 15 -5.81 -19.21 -5.81
N ILE A 16 -4.59 -18.96 -6.31
CA ILE A 16 -3.55 -20.00 -6.47
C ILE A 16 -3.10 -20.55 -5.11
N VAL A 17 -2.82 -19.69 -4.13
CA VAL A 17 -2.40 -20.12 -2.80
C VAL A 17 -3.52 -20.90 -2.11
N ASP A 18 -4.77 -20.46 -2.20
CA ASP A 18 -5.93 -21.13 -1.61
C ASP A 18 -6.17 -22.50 -2.29
N SER A 19 -5.95 -22.63 -3.60
CA SER A 19 -5.99 -23.92 -4.29
C SER A 19 -4.94 -24.90 -3.74
N LEU A 20 -3.72 -24.42 -3.52
CA LEU A 20 -2.60 -25.21 -3.00
C LEU A 20 -2.71 -25.56 -1.51
N ARG A 21 -3.56 -24.86 -0.73
CA ARG A 21 -3.88 -25.24 0.66
C ARG A 21 -4.62 -26.58 0.73
N ASN A 22 -5.32 -26.97 -0.35
CA ASN A 22 -6.06 -28.23 -0.41
C ASN A 22 -5.17 -29.44 -0.77
N GLY A 23 -3.85 -29.24 -0.92
CA GLY A 23 -2.86 -30.29 -1.16
C GLY A 23 -1.93 -29.98 -2.33
N SER A 24 -0.97 -30.88 -2.58
CA SER A 24 0.01 -30.74 -3.65
C SER A 24 -0.64 -30.83 -5.04
N GLN A 25 -0.43 -29.85 -5.90
CA GLN A 25 -1.04 -29.78 -7.24
C GLN A 25 -0.03 -29.40 -8.31
N THR A 26 -0.25 -29.91 -9.53
CA THR A 26 0.46 -29.48 -10.74
C THR A 26 -0.10 -28.18 -11.29
N ILE A 27 0.66 -27.47 -12.14
CA ILE A 27 0.21 -26.23 -12.82
C ILE A 27 -1.15 -26.44 -13.51
N LEU A 28 -1.33 -27.59 -14.17
CA LEU A 28 -2.57 -27.90 -14.89
C LEU A 28 -3.76 -28.07 -13.94
N GLN A 29 -3.56 -28.64 -12.75
CA GLN A 29 -4.60 -28.79 -11.74
C GLN A 29 -4.98 -27.44 -11.14
N ILE A 30 -4.00 -26.60 -10.84
CA ILE A 30 -4.22 -25.24 -10.31
C ILE A 30 -4.96 -24.37 -11.33
N SER A 31 -4.53 -24.41 -12.59
CA SER A 31 -5.18 -23.69 -13.69
C SER A 31 -6.65 -24.07 -13.83
N LYS A 32 -6.98 -25.37 -13.73
CA LYS A 32 -8.37 -25.85 -13.74
C LYS A 32 -9.17 -25.45 -12.51
N ALA A 33 -8.56 -25.48 -11.32
CA ALA A 33 -9.24 -25.17 -10.07
C ALA A 33 -9.55 -23.66 -9.92
N THR A 34 -8.69 -22.81 -10.47
CA THR A 34 -8.79 -21.34 -10.33
C THR A 34 -9.38 -20.63 -11.54
N ASP A 35 -9.56 -21.36 -12.66
CA ASP A 35 -9.92 -20.82 -13.97
C ASP A 35 -8.93 -19.74 -14.47
N ILE A 36 -7.64 -19.92 -14.13
CA ILE A 36 -6.56 -19.01 -14.51
C ILE A 36 -5.72 -19.65 -15.61
N ASN A 37 -5.31 -18.86 -16.60
CA ASN A 37 -4.48 -19.32 -17.70
C ASN A 37 -3.16 -19.96 -17.19
N TRP A 38 -2.78 -21.09 -17.80
CA TRP A 38 -1.59 -21.87 -17.44
C TRP A 38 -0.30 -21.04 -17.31
N GLU A 39 -0.07 -20.10 -18.22
CA GLU A 39 1.14 -19.26 -18.22
C GLU A 39 1.12 -18.24 -17.07
N THR A 40 -0.07 -17.71 -16.75
CA THR A 40 -0.26 -16.86 -15.58
C THR A 40 -0.01 -17.64 -14.29
N VAL A 41 -0.55 -18.87 -14.19
CA VAL A 41 -0.30 -19.76 -13.04
C VAL A 41 1.19 -20.04 -12.90
N LYS A 42 1.88 -20.40 -14.00
CA LYS A 42 3.33 -20.67 -13.99
C LYS A 42 4.12 -19.47 -13.45
N ASN A 43 3.88 -18.27 -13.99
CA ASN A 43 4.59 -17.06 -13.56
C ASN A 43 4.31 -16.71 -12.09
N CYS A 44 3.06 -16.90 -11.64
CA CYS A 44 2.70 -16.73 -10.24
C CYS A 44 3.39 -17.76 -9.34
N LEU A 45 3.47 -19.03 -9.74
CA LEU A 45 4.15 -20.07 -8.96
C LEU A 45 5.65 -19.80 -8.85
N GLU A 46 6.31 -19.37 -9.93
CA GLU A 46 7.73 -18.96 -9.86
C GLU A 46 7.91 -17.81 -8.86
N THR A 47 7.03 -16.81 -8.89
CA THR A 47 7.06 -15.71 -7.92
C THR A 47 6.85 -16.20 -6.49
N LEU A 48 5.85 -17.05 -6.24
CA LEU A 48 5.57 -17.62 -4.92
C LEU A 48 6.71 -18.50 -4.40
N LYS A 49 7.43 -19.19 -5.31
CA LYS A 49 8.61 -20.00 -5.03
C LYS A 49 9.81 -19.11 -4.66
N THR A 50 10.05 -18.03 -5.41
CA THR A 50 11.09 -17.03 -5.05
C THR A 50 10.82 -16.43 -3.66
N LEU A 51 9.55 -16.19 -3.34
CA LEU A 51 9.14 -15.73 -2.01
C LEU A 51 9.15 -16.83 -0.93
N SER A 52 9.55 -18.06 -1.28
CA SER A 52 9.65 -19.22 -0.39
C SER A 52 8.32 -19.61 0.29
N ILE A 53 7.18 -19.29 -0.32
CA ILE A 53 5.83 -19.58 0.19
C ILE A 53 5.39 -20.99 -0.20
N ILE A 54 5.77 -21.40 -1.41
CA ILE A 54 5.50 -22.73 -1.94
C ILE A 54 6.80 -23.46 -2.17
N GLN A 55 6.74 -24.79 -2.13
CA GLN A 55 7.84 -25.68 -2.49
C GLN A 55 7.42 -26.51 -3.71
N GLU A 56 8.41 -27.02 -4.42
CA GLU A 56 8.21 -27.96 -5.51
C GLU A 56 8.75 -29.33 -5.12
N GLU A 57 8.05 -30.36 -5.55
CA GLU A 57 8.49 -31.75 -5.43
C GLU A 57 8.25 -32.44 -6.76
N GLU A 58 9.28 -33.12 -7.28
CA GLU A 58 9.12 -33.96 -8.45
C GLU A 58 8.61 -35.34 -8.03
N LYS A 59 7.41 -35.70 -8.50
CA LYS A 59 6.85 -37.05 -8.36
C LYS A 59 6.53 -37.60 -9.73
N ASN A 60 7.12 -38.75 -10.08
CA ASN A 60 6.82 -39.48 -11.31
C ASN A 60 6.97 -38.61 -12.58
N GLY A 61 8.03 -37.79 -12.66
CA GLY A 61 8.30 -36.91 -13.80
C GLY A 61 7.34 -35.72 -13.94
N LYS A 62 6.56 -35.40 -12.89
CA LYS A 62 5.71 -34.22 -12.82
C LYS A 62 6.09 -33.37 -11.62
N THR A 63 6.16 -32.06 -11.83
CA THR A 63 6.38 -31.07 -10.78
C THR A 63 5.06 -30.80 -10.06
N PHE A 64 5.02 -31.12 -8.77
CA PHE A 64 3.94 -30.75 -7.88
C PHE A 64 4.36 -29.57 -7.04
N TYR A 65 3.48 -28.60 -6.92
CA TYR A 65 3.65 -27.46 -6.03
C TYR A 65 2.78 -27.70 -4.80
N PHE A 66 3.30 -27.37 -3.63
CA PHE A 66 2.55 -27.41 -2.39
C PHE A 66 2.93 -26.22 -1.52
N VAL A 67 2.00 -25.79 -0.69
CA VAL A 67 2.28 -24.74 0.28
C VAL A 67 3.00 -25.35 1.47
N ASP A 68 4.08 -24.71 1.89
CA ASP A 68 4.74 -25.03 3.14
C ASP A 68 3.85 -24.50 4.29
N GLU A 69 3.04 -25.38 4.89
CA GLU A 69 2.09 -24.98 5.94
C GLU A 69 2.78 -24.34 7.15
N SER A 70 4.06 -24.66 7.40
CA SER A 70 4.86 -24.01 8.45
C SER A 70 5.12 -22.52 8.18
N LYS A 71 4.91 -22.09 6.93
CA LYS A 71 5.00 -20.72 6.45
C LYS A 71 3.63 -20.12 6.12
N LEU A 72 2.54 -20.88 6.26
CA LEU A 72 1.18 -20.33 6.16
C LEU A 72 0.94 -19.41 7.34
N ILE A 73 0.86 -18.13 7.00
CA ILE A 73 0.55 -17.09 7.96
C ILE A 73 -0.96 -17.11 8.19
N GLN A 74 -1.40 -17.36 9.42
CA GLN A 74 -2.79 -17.13 9.80
C GLN A 74 -3.06 -15.62 9.76
N THR A 75 -3.90 -15.22 8.81
CA THR A 75 -4.31 -13.83 8.63
C THR A 75 -5.61 -13.57 9.37
N GLU A 76 -5.70 -12.46 10.10
CA GLU A 76 -6.96 -12.04 10.71
C GLU A 76 -7.79 -11.17 9.76
N GLU A 77 -9.09 -11.48 9.61
CA GLU A 77 -9.94 -10.88 8.56
C GLU A 77 -10.24 -9.38 8.75
N ASN A 78 -9.95 -8.80 9.92
CA ASN A 78 -10.26 -7.41 10.25
C ASN A 78 -9.03 -6.60 10.65
N THR A 79 -7.83 -7.00 10.22
CA THR A 79 -6.60 -6.26 10.53
C THR A 79 -5.85 -5.85 9.27
N LEU A 80 -5.09 -4.76 9.35
CA LEU A 80 -4.21 -4.35 8.27
C LEU A 80 -3.27 -5.49 7.92
N LEU A 81 -3.28 -5.89 6.64
CA LEU A 81 -2.44 -6.96 6.11
C LEU A 81 -2.63 -8.32 6.81
N GLY A 82 -3.75 -8.53 7.51
CA GLY A 82 -4.00 -9.74 8.28
C GLY A 82 -3.11 -9.90 9.50
N LEU A 83 -2.49 -8.82 10.00
CA LEU A 83 -1.63 -8.84 11.17
C LEU A 83 -2.34 -9.40 12.42
N PRO A 84 -1.63 -10.15 13.28
CA PRO A 84 -2.26 -10.77 14.44
C PRO A 84 -2.50 -9.73 15.54
N LEU A 85 -3.61 -9.86 16.26
CA LEU A 85 -3.91 -9.07 17.45
C LEU A 85 -4.43 -9.98 18.57
N THR A 86 -3.98 -9.74 19.80
CA THR A 86 -4.57 -10.42 20.95
C THR A 86 -6.01 -9.96 21.15
N GLU A 87 -6.87 -10.85 21.68
CA GLU A 87 -8.27 -10.52 21.95
C GLU A 87 -8.41 -9.31 22.88
N ASP A 88 -7.53 -9.17 23.87
CA ASP A 88 -7.49 -7.98 24.74
C ASP A 88 -7.28 -6.68 23.94
N ARG A 89 -6.36 -6.68 22.97
CA ARG A 89 -6.11 -5.52 22.11
C ARG A 89 -7.29 -5.26 21.17
N LYS A 90 -7.93 -6.31 20.64
CA LYS A 90 -9.14 -6.17 19.80
C LYS A 90 -10.28 -5.54 20.59
N ASN A 91 -10.59 -6.12 21.73
CA ASN A 91 -11.64 -5.66 22.64
C ASN A 91 -11.43 -4.21 23.05
N ALA A 92 -10.22 -3.87 23.51
CA ALA A 92 -9.89 -2.49 23.88
C ALA A 92 -10.05 -1.52 22.71
N THR A 93 -9.65 -1.93 21.49
CA THR A 93 -9.77 -1.07 20.30
C THR A 93 -11.23 -0.87 19.91
N TYR A 94 -12.05 -1.92 19.91
CA TYR A 94 -13.49 -1.84 19.66
C TYR A 94 -14.20 -0.98 20.70
N GLY A 95 -13.86 -1.12 21.99
CA GLY A 95 -14.40 -0.27 23.05
C GLY A 95 -14.09 1.20 22.83
N LEU A 96 -12.87 1.53 22.40
CA LEU A 96 -12.49 2.90 22.08
C LEU A 96 -13.20 3.43 20.84
N PHE A 97 -13.33 2.64 19.78
CA PHE A 97 -14.13 3.02 18.62
C PHE A 97 -15.59 3.29 18.98
N LYS A 98 -16.21 2.39 19.75
CA LYS A 98 -17.59 2.57 20.24
C LYS A 98 -17.73 3.87 21.02
N ARG A 99 -16.79 4.16 21.93
CA ARG A 99 -16.83 5.39 22.72
C ARG A 99 -16.66 6.65 21.87
N ILE A 100 -15.77 6.62 20.87
CA ILE A 100 -15.61 7.72 19.92
C ILE A 100 -16.89 7.96 19.12
N ILE A 101 -17.56 6.89 18.65
CA ILE A 101 -18.83 6.99 17.92
C ILE A 101 -19.91 7.64 18.79
N GLU A 102 -20.05 7.18 20.04
CA GLU A 102 -21.01 7.76 21.00
C GLU A 102 -20.76 9.25 21.25
N ARG A 103 -19.50 9.68 21.36
CA ARG A 103 -19.14 11.09 21.54
C ARG A 103 -19.36 11.90 20.27
N TRP A 104 -19.04 11.34 19.12
CA TRP A 104 -19.29 11.97 17.82
C TRP A 104 -20.78 12.24 17.60
N GLU A 105 -21.64 11.26 17.85
CA GLU A 105 -23.10 11.40 17.65
C GLU A 105 -23.73 12.45 18.58
N LYS A 106 -23.13 12.71 19.75
CA LYS A 106 -23.55 13.80 20.63
C LYS A 106 -23.16 15.18 20.12
N ILE A 107 -21.99 15.30 19.49
CA ILE A 107 -21.44 16.59 19.03
C ILE A 107 -21.91 16.94 17.60
N ARG A 108 -22.10 15.92 16.74
CA ARG A 108 -22.55 16.02 15.34
C ARG A 108 -23.70 15.04 15.08
N PRO A 109 -24.89 15.27 15.66
CA PRO A 109 -26.04 14.38 15.46
C PRO A 109 -26.53 14.34 14.00
N ASP A 110 -26.20 15.34 13.20
CA ASP A 110 -26.56 15.50 11.79
C ASP A 110 -25.67 14.70 10.83
N ARG A 111 -24.51 14.21 11.28
CA ARG A 111 -23.50 13.57 10.43
C ARG A 111 -22.99 12.28 11.05
N LYS A 112 -23.18 11.15 10.36
CA LYS A 112 -22.53 9.89 10.76
C LYS A 112 -21.02 9.97 10.56
N ILE A 113 -20.27 9.46 11.53
CA ILE A 113 -18.81 9.34 11.42
C ILE A 113 -18.47 8.29 10.36
N ASN A 114 -17.50 8.59 9.49
CA ASN A 114 -16.98 7.62 8.53
C ASN A 114 -15.75 6.90 9.10
N LYS A 115 -15.38 5.78 8.47
CA LYS A 115 -14.24 4.96 8.89
C LYS A 115 -12.94 5.76 9.02
N THR A 116 -12.61 6.62 8.06
CA THR A 116 -11.36 7.39 8.13
C THR A 116 -11.34 8.32 9.35
N PHE A 117 -12.41 9.09 9.57
CA PHE A 117 -12.54 9.94 10.76
C PHE A 117 -12.37 9.13 12.05
N LEU A 118 -13.07 8.00 12.16
CA LEU A 118 -13.00 7.11 13.31
C LEU A 118 -11.55 6.67 13.61
N HIS A 119 -10.83 6.19 12.60
CA HIS A 119 -9.44 5.77 12.75
C HIS A 119 -8.49 6.92 13.13
N LYS A 120 -8.66 8.11 12.54
CA LYS A 120 -7.80 9.27 12.84
C LYS A 120 -8.03 9.82 14.23
N ILE A 121 -9.30 9.86 14.67
CA ILE A 121 -9.64 10.26 16.05
C ILE A 121 -9.02 9.25 17.02
N LEU A 122 -9.19 7.94 16.79
CA LEU A 122 -8.61 6.93 17.66
C LEU A 122 -7.10 7.10 17.79
N VAL A 123 -6.37 7.22 16.67
CA VAL A 123 -4.91 7.39 16.72
C VAL A 123 -4.52 8.65 17.50
N LYS A 124 -5.18 9.80 17.26
CA LYS A 124 -4.85 11.05 17.96
C LYS A 124 -5.18 10.97 19.46
N VAL A 125 -6.29 10.32 19.83
CA VAL A 125 -6.63 10.07 21.24
C VAL A 125 -5.58 9.20 21.92
N VAL A 126 -5.11 8.15 21.25
CA VAL A 126 -4.09 7.23 21.79
C VAL A 126 -2.75 7.92 21.97
N LYS A 127 -2.32 8.72 20.98
CA LYS A 127 -1.04 9.45 21.06
C LYS A 127 -1.04 10.57 22.09
N ASN A 128 -2.19 11.20 22.32
CA ASN A 128 -2.37 12.19 23.38
C ASN A 128 -2.49 11.54 24.78
N ASN A 129 -2.24 10.24 24.91
CA ASN A 129 -2.35 9.50 26.15
C ASN A 129 -1.04 8.82 26.54
N ASP A 130 -0.41 9.32 27.61
CA ASP A 130 0.85 8.80 28.13
C ASP A 130 0.69 7.47 28.90
N LYS A 131 -0.53 6.95 29.10
CA LYS A 131 -0.81 5.72 29.85
C LYS A 131 -1.30 4.58 28.97
N ASP A 132 -0.70 3.40 29.18
CA ASP A 132 -1.13 1.99 29.02
C ASP A 132 -1.92 1.51 27.78
N LEU A 133 -2.42 2.41 26.93
CA LEU A 133 -3.13 2.09 25.71
C LEU A 133 -2.15 1.73 24.58
N LYS A 134 -1.61 0.52 24.65
CA LYS A 134 -0.74 -0.04 23.61
C LYS A 134 -1.56 -0.59 22.43
N PHE A 135 -2.29 0.30 21.76
CA PHE A 135 -2.99 -0.05 20.53
C PHE A 135 -2.04 -0.05 19.34
N PRO A 136 -1.89 -1.17 18.63
CA PRO A 136 -1.04 -1.20 17.46
C PRO A 136 -1.57 -0.29 16.37
N HIS A 137 -0.76 0.69 15.98
CA HIS A 137 -1.07 1.65 14.93
C HIS A 137 0.22 2.11 14.26
N GLY A 138 0.11 2.53 13.00
CA GLY A 138 1.27 2.97 12.23
C GLY A 138 0.87 3.69 10.94
N TRP A 139 1.87 4.25 10.26
CA TRP A 139 1.70 4.99 9.02
C TRP A 139 1.48 4.06 7.83
N TYR A 140 0.29 4.12 7.21
CA TYR A 140 -0.05 3.37 6.01
C TYR A 140 -0.70 4.27 4.95
N LEU A 141 -1.20 3.72 3.84
CA LEU A 141 -1.66 4.39 2.60
C LEU A 141 -2.26 5.81 2.74
N PHE A 142 -3.09 6.04 3.76
CA PHE A 142 -3.80 7.30 3.98
C PHE A 142 -3.45 7.93 5.33
N GLY A 143 -2.22 7.74 5.77
CA GLY A 143 -1.69 8.25 7.02
C GLY A 143 -1.68 7.22 8.14
N GLU A 144 -1.54 7.72 9.36
CA GLU A 144 -1.51 6.88 10.55
C GLU A 144 -2.88 6.30 10.88
N CYS A 145 -2.97 4.99 11.06
CA CYS A 145 -4.19 4.26 11.37
C CYS A 145 -3.93 3.05 12.30
N ALA A 146 -4.96 2.64 13.03
CA ALA A 146 -4.91 1.41 13.83
C ALA A 146 -4.78 0.16 12.96
N VAL A 147 -4.14 -0.88 13.49
CA VAL A 147 -4.04 -2.19 12.84
C VAL A 147 -5.42 -2.84 12.72
N LEU A 148 -6.25 -2.81 13.77
CA LEU A 148 -7.62 -3.27 13.70
C LEU A 148 -8.45 -2.32 12.82
N GLN A 149 -9.12 -2.88 11.82
CA GLN A 149 -10.00 -2.21 10.88
C GLN A 149 -11.44 -2.52 11.26
N CYS A 150 -12.25 -1.48 11.52
CA CYS A 150 -13.67 -1.63 11.84
C CYS A 150 -14.47 -0.64 10.99
N ASP A 151 -15.65 -1.04 10.52
CA ASP A 151 -16.66 -0.08 10.09
C ASP A 151 -17.39 0.50 11.31
N PRO A 152 -17.70 1.81 11.35
CA PRO A 152 -18.48 2.39 12.45
C PRO A 152 -19.75 1.63 12.81
N MET A 153 -20.40 0.96 11.84
CA MET A 153 -21.62 0.19 12.10
C MET A 153 -21.33 -1.09 12.91
N ASP A 154 -20.29 -1.84 12.56
CA ASP A 154 -19.91 -3.10 13.22
C ASP A 154 -19.46 -2.89 14.67
N CYS A 155 -18.87 -1.73 14.94
CA CYS A 155 -18.35 -1.37 16.25
C CYS A 155 -19.46 -1.14 17.30
N LYS A 156 -20.71 -0.85 16.91
CA LYS A 156 -21.81 -0.60 17.86
C LYS A 156 -22.27 -1.87 18.58
N GLU A 157 -22.18 -3.00 17.90
CA GLU A 157 -22.68 -4.30 18.37
C GLU A 157 -21.71 -5.01 19.32
N GLN A 158 -20.49 -4.47 19.47
CA GLN A 158 -19.47 -5.09 20.31
C GLN A 158 -19.80 -4.93 21.81
N PRO A 159 -19.69 -6.00 22.62
CA PRO A 159 -20.11 -6.01 24.03
C PRO A 159 -19.10 -5.29 24.94
N TYR A 160 -17.88 -5.06 24.48
CA TYR A 160 -16.82 -4.49 25.29
C TYR A 160 -16.97 -2.97 25.46
N GLN A 161 -16.88 -2.50 26.70
CA GLN A 161 -16.87 -1.09 27.05
C GLN A 161 -15.56 -0.76 27.78
N ILE A 162 -14.82 0.22 27.25
CA ILE A 162 -13.80 0.91 28.04
C ILE A 162 -14.49 1.87 29.01
N GLY A 163 -13.84 2.19 30.13
CA GLY A 163 -14.38 3.15 31.07
C GLY A 163 -14.36 4.58 30.53
N THR A 164 -14.85 5.52 31.34
CA THR A 164 -15.01 6.94 30.97
C THR A 164 -13.72 7.75 31.10
N GLU A 165 -12.60 7.13 31.48
CA GLU A 165 -11.32 7.80 31.72
C GLU A 165 -10.75 8.51 30.48
N TYR A 166 -11.21 8.14 29.28
CA TYR A 166 -10.75 8.73 28.01
C TYR A 166 -11.68 9.81 27.47
N ASP A 167 -12.84 10.02 28.09
CA ASP A 167 -13.92 10.86 27.54
C ASP A 167 -13.48 12.29 27.26
N ALA A 168 -12.80 12.93 28.20
CA ALA A 168 -12.35 14.31 28.02
C ALA A 168 -11.38 14.44 26.83
N LYS A 169 -10.49 13.45 26.62
CA LYS A 169 -9.55 13.44 25.49
C LYS A 169 -10.28 13.16 24.17
N ILE A 170 -11.23 12.23 24.19
CA ILE A 170 -12.08 11.92 23.03
C ILE A 170 -12.86 13.17 22.64
N ASP A 171 -13.52 13.84 23.59
CA ASP A 171 -14.33 15.03 23.35
C ASP A 171 -13.50 16.16 22.71
N VAL A 172 -12.25 16.37 23.16
CA VAL A 172 -11.33 17.35 22.55
C VAL A 172 -11.05 17.01 21.07
N VAL A 173 -10.64 15.78 20.78
CA VAL A 173 -10.27 15.37 19.42
C VAL A 173 -11.49 15.31 18.49
N VAL A 174 -12.63 14.82 18.99
CA VAL A 174 -13.90 14.81 18.26
C VAL A 174 -14.33 16.23 17.95
N THR A 175 -14.28 17.14 18.92
CA THR A 175 -14.64 18.55 18.70
C THR A 175 -13.75 19.18 17.63
N GLU A 176 -12.43 18.98 17.71
CA GLU A 176 -11.48 19.48 16.70
C GLU A 176 -11.81 18.94 15.30
N TYR A 177 -11.86 17.61 15.14
CA TYR A 177 -12.02 16.98 13.83
C TYR A 177 -13.43 17.13 13.28
N SER A 178 -14.45 17.30 14.12
CA SER A 178 -15.82 17.54 13.67
C SER A 178 -15.99 18.83 12.87
N GLN A 179 -15.06 19.80 12.98
CA GLN A 179 -15.07 21.04 12.19
C GLN A 179 -14.55 20.84 10.76
N LEU A 180 -13.91 19.72 10.46
CA LEU A 180 -13.36 19.45 9.13
C LEU A 180 -14.47 18.99 8.18
N SER A 181 -14.51 19.61 7.00
CA SER A 181 -15.56 19.37 6.01
C SER A 181 -15.35 18.02 5.32
N SER A 182 -14.10 17.63 5.10
CA SER A 182 -13.73 16.50 4.24
C SER A 182 -12.66 15.58 4.83
N THR A 183 -12.60 14.35 4.31
CA THR A 183 -11.51 13.41 4.62
C THR A 183 -10.15 13.92 4.13
N HIS A 184 -10.13 14.72 3.06
CA HIS A 184 -8.90 15.34 2.55
C HIS A 184 -8.31 16.32 3.56
N GLU A 185 -9.13 17.23 4.09
CA GLU A 185 -8.72 18.17 5.15
C GLU A 185 -8.23 17.45 6.40
N LEU A 186 -8.92 16.38 6.81
CA LEU A 186 -8.50 15.53 7.93
C LEU A 186 -7.12 14.90 7.72
N MET A 187 -6.86 14.34 6.55
CA MET A 187 -5.54 13.79 6.22
C MET A 187 -4.46 14.87 6.22
N GLN A 188 -4.72 16.01 5.57
CA GLN A 188 -3.77 17.13 5.52
C GLN A 188 -3.46 17.67 6.93
N ARG A 189 -4.47 17.79 7.78
CA ARG A 189 -4.32 18.18 9.19
C ARG A 189 -3.42 17.20 9.94
N GLN A 190 -3.70 15.89 9.85
CA GLN A 190 -2.84 14.88 10.49
C GLN A 190 -1.40 14.98 10.00
N TYR A 191 -1.15 15.13 8.69
CA TYR A 191 0.23 15.11 8.18
C TYR A 191 1.01 16.34 8.60
N THR A 192 0.32 17.47 8.71
CA THR A 192 0.91 18.74 9.18
C THR A 192 1.20 18.69 10.67
N ASP A 193 0.23 18.26 11.50
CA ASP A 193 0.38 18.16 12.95
C ASP A 193 1.54 17.20 13.33
N GLU A 194 1.75 16.15 12.54
CA GLU A 194 2.76 15.12 12.78
C GLU A 194 4.11 15.41 12.09
N GLY A 195 4.23 16.53 11.36
CA GLY A 195 5.45 16.86 10.61
C GLY A 195 5.81 15.83 9.53
N ASN A 196 4.83 15.09 9.00
CA ASN A 196 5.07 14.01 8.06
C ASN A 196 5.10 14.51 6.60
N GLU A 197 6.27 14.99 6.20
CA GLU A 197 6.49 15.59 4.88
C GLU A 197 6.22 14.63 3.72
N LEU A 198 6.62 13.36 3.84
CA LEU A 198 6.41 12.33 2.80
C LEU A 198 4.92 12.21 2.44
N TYR A 199 4.05 12.14 3.45
CA TYR A 199 2.60 12.01 3.26
C TYR A 199 1.97 13.30 2.72
N THR A 200 2.50 14.45 3.14
CA THR A 200 2.09 15.76 2.61
C THR A 200 2.43 15.87 1.12
N LEU A 201 3.65 15.49 0.73
CA LEU A 201 4.09 15.47 -0.67
C LEU A 201 3.28 14.48 -1.50
N ARG A 202 2.93 13.31 -0.93
CA ARG A 202 2.04 12.35 -1.60
C ARG A 202 0.67 12.94 -1.94
N LEU A 203 0.05 13.72 -1.04
CA LEU A 203 -1.21 14.41 -1.36
C LEU A 203 -1.05 15.42 -2.48
N LYS A 204 0.02 16.24 -2.44
CA LYS A 204 0.33 17.22 -3.49
C LYS A 204 0.54 16.57 -4.85
N ILE A 205 1.27 15.47 -4.91
CA ILE A 205 1.48 14.71 -6.15
C ILE A 205 0.17 14.13 -6.65
N SER A 206 -0.62 13.48 -5.77
CA SER A 206 -1.90 12.87 -6.15
C SER A 206 -2.86 13.92 -6.72
N ASP A 207 -2.96 15.08 -6.09
CA ASP A 207 -3.81 16.18 -6.56
C ASP A 207 -3.41 16.64 -7.98
N LYS A 208 -2.12 16.79 -8.24
CA LYS A 208 -1.62 17.15 -9.58
C LYS A 208 -1.88 16.07 -10.62
N LEU A 209 -1.78 14.81 -10.23
CA LEU A 209 -2.01 13.67 -11.13
C LEU A 209 -3.49 13.40 -11.38
N LEU A 210 -4.41 13.87 -10.53
CA LEU A 210 -5.85 13.75 -10.71
C LEU A 210 -6.44 14.84 -11.61
N ASN A 211 -5.82 16.02 -11.62
CA ASN A 211 -6.26 17.17 -12.41
C ASN A 211 -5.57 17.24 -13.79
N LYS A 212 -6.18 17.96 -14.73
CA LYS A 212 -5.62 18.19 -16.06
C LYS A 212 -4.26 18.87 -15.97
N PHE A 213 -3.31 18.43 -16.80
CA PHE A 213 -2.00 19.07 -16.84
C PHE A 213 -2.01 20.46 -17.48
N THR A 214 -1.30 21.37 -16.81
CA THR A 214 -0.89 22.69 -17.26
C THR A 214 0.63 22.77 -17.17
N GLU A 215 1.26 23.73 -17.86
CA GLU A 215 2.72 23.91 -17.76
C GLU A 215 3.18 24.10 -16.31
N THR A 216 2.44 24.93 -15.55
CA THR A 216 2.71 25.16 -14.13
C THR A 216 2.57 23.88 -13.31
N SER A 217 1.48 23.12 -13.48
CA SER A 217 1.26 21.90 -12.69
C SER A 217 2.29 20.82 -13.00
N VAL A 218 2.78 20.73 -14.23
CA VAL A 218 3.83 19.78 -14.63
C VAL A 218 5.17 20.15 -14.01
N HIS A 219 5.55 21.44 -14.00
CA HIS A 219 6.74 21.91 -13.31
C HIS A 219 6.67 21.64 -11.81
N GLU A 220 5.53 21.91 -11.19
CA GLU A 220 5.31 21.63 -9.77
C GLU A 220 5.28 20.13 -9.45
N LEU A 221 4.76 19.30 -10.35
CA LEU A 221 4.80 17.85 -10.23
C LEU A 221 6.24 17.36 -10.22
N LYS A 222 7.07 17.80 -11.18
CA LYS A 222 8.50 17.45 -11.23
C LYS A 222 9.25 17.83 -9.95
N ARG A 223 8.95 19.00 -9.39
CA ARG A 223 9.52 19.44 -8.10
C ARG A 223 9.03 18.55 -6.95
N SER A 224 7.72 18.35 -6.86
CA SER A 224 7.11 17.54 -5.79
C SER A 224 7.62 16.11 -5.80
N LEU A 225 7.85 15.52 -6.98
CA LEU A 225 8.44 14.18 -7.10
C LEU A 225 9.87 14.13 -6.59
N LYS A 226 10.71 15.12 -6.90
CA LYS A 226 12.07 15.21 -6.36
C LYS A 226 12.06 15.33 -4.84
N ASP A 227 11.27 16.27 -4.31
CA ASP A 227 11.14 16.48 -2.87
C ASP A 227 10.62 15.20 -2.19
N PHE A 228 9.71 14.47 -2.85
CA PHE A 228 9.16 13.22 -2.34
C PHE A 228 10.25 12.13 -2.22
N VAL A 229 11.13 12.00 -3.21
CA VAL A 229 12.30 11.09 -3.13
C VAL A 229 13.22 11.48 -1.97
N PHE A 230 13.54 12.78 -1.82
CA PHE A 230 14.40 13.25 -0.73
C PHE A 230 13.78 13.05 0.66
N SER A 231 12.45 13.17 0.78
CA SER A 231 11.74 12.96 2.04
C SER A 231 11.75 11.49 2.49
N PHE A 232 11.96 10.54 1.57
CA PHE A 232 12.08 9.12 1.89
C PHE A 232 13.52 8.77 2.28
N LYS A 233 13.82 8.83 3.59
CA LYS A 233 15.18 8.61 4.12
C LYS A 233 15.72 7.22 3.78
N LYS A 234 16.88 7.18 3.10
CA LYS A 234 17.62 5.94 2.80
C LYS A 234 18.15 5.27 4.06
N ASN A 235 18.00 3.95 4.13
CA ASN A 235 18.66 3.05 5.07
C ASN A 235 18.91 1.70 4.39
N GLU A 236 19.59 0.78 5.10
CA GLU A 236 19.94 -0.55 4.57
C GLU A 236 18.69 -1.41 4.25
N GLU A 237 17.56 -1.18 4.90
CA GLU A 237 16.35 -2.00 4.72
C GLU A 237 15.45 -1.53 3.57
N ASN A 238 15.67 -0.33 3.03
CA ASN A 238 14.81 0.27 2.01
C ASN A 238 15.54 0.71 0.74
N GLU A 239 16.79 0.31 0.56
CA GLU A 239 17.60 0.66 -0.61
C GLU A 239 16.91 0.25 -1.92
N GLU A 240 16.40 -0.97 -2.00
CA GLU A 240 15.65 -1.47 -3.15
C GLU A 240 14.37 -0.67 -3.41
N LEU A 241 13.71 -0.15 -2.36
CA LEU A 241 12.50 0.68 -2.52
C LEU A 241 12.82 2.03 -3.17
N LEU A 242 14.01 2.56 -2.89
CA LEU A 242 14.49 3.77 -3.53
C LEU A 242 14.81 3.55 -5.01
N GLU A 243 15.17 2.35 -5.44
CA GLU A 243 15.38 2.04 -6.86
C GLU A 243 14.08 2.19 -7.65
N TYR A 244 12.96 1.64 -7.15
CA TYR A 244 11.64 1.83 -7.76
C TYR A 244 11.24 3.30 -7.82
N LEU A 245 11.48 4.04 -6.73
CA LEU A 245 11.13 5.46 -6.66
C LEU A 245 11.97 6.33 -7.61
N ASN A 246 13.28 6.07 -7.68
CA ASN A 246 14.19 6.74 -8.61
C ASN A 246 13.89 6.37 -10.06
N GLY A 247 13.57 5.10 -10.35
CA GLY A 247 13.14 4.64 -11.66
C GLY A 247 11.90 5.40 -12.12
N PHE A 248 10.89 5.52 -11.26
CA PHE A 248 9.70 6.32 -11.54
C PHE A 248 10.01 7.78 -11.80
N LEU A 249 10.77 8.44 -10.91
CA LEU A 249 11.16 9.84 -11.07
C LEU A 249 11.89 10.05 -12.41
N SER A 250 12.80 9.15 -12.77
CA SER A 250 13.56 9.20 -14.02
C SER A 250 12.65 9.10 -15.24
N ILE A 251 11.78 8.10 -15.27
CA ILE A 251 10.81 7.88 -16.35
C ILE A 251 9.89 9.10 -16.51
N VAL A 252 9.26 9.56 -15.42
CA VAL A 252 8.36 10.72 -15.47
C VAL A 252 9.10 11.99 -15.88
N THR A 253 10.33 12.19 -15.43
CA THR A 253 11.14 13.33 -15.86
C THR A 253 11.43 13.29 -17.36
N ARG A 254 11.72 12.12 -17.92
CA ARG A 254 11.94 11.92 -19.36
C ARG A 254 10.67 12.18 -20.16
N LEU A 255 9.51 11.71 -19.68
CA LEU A 255 8.21 11.99 -20.29
C LEU A 255 7.92 13.49 -20.29
N ILE A 256 8.08 14.17 -19.15
CA ILE A 256 7.88 15.61 -19.01
C ILE A 256 8.77 16.41 -19.96
N ASN A 257 10.03 16.02 -20.13
CA ASN A 257 10.97 16.75 -20.98
C ASN A 257 10.81 16.41 -22.48
N GLY A 258 10.16 15.28 -22.81
CA GLY A 258 10.18 14.72 -24.16
C GLY A 258 8.83 14.73 -24.89
N LEU A 259 7.72 14.87 -24.18
CA LEU A 259 6.37 14.88 -24.75
C LEU A 259 5.76 16.29 -24.72
N LYS A 260 4.84 16.56 -25.65
CA LYS A 260 4.02 17.78 -25.59
C LYS A 260 2.99 17.66 -24.47
N LEU A 261 2.49 18.80 -23.98
CA LEU A 261 1.55 18.84 -22.87
C LEU A 261 0.29 17.97 -23.10
N GLY A 262 -0.26 17.97 -24.32
CA GLY A 262 -1.43 17.15 -24.66
C GLY A 262 -1.15 15.65 -24.55
N GLU A 263 -0.05 15.19 -25.14
CA GLU A 263 0.39 13.78 -25.08
C GLU A 263 0.71 13.36 -23.63
N LEU A 264 1.28 14.27 -22.84
CA LEU A 264 1.57 14.05 -21.43
C LEU A 264 0.28 13.92 -20.59
N ASP A 265 -0.76 14.70 -20.90
CA ASP A 265 -2.07 14.61 -20.25
C ASP A 265 -2.80 13.32 -20.63
N ASP A 266 -2.63 12.81 -21.85
CA ASP A 266 -3.19 11.53 -22.30
C ASP A 266 -2.62 10.34 -21.50
N ILE A 267 -1.33 10.39 -21.14
CA ILE A 267 -0.67 9.35 -20.34
C ILE A 267 -0.73 9.59 -18.82
N ARG A 268 -1.29 10.73 -18.37
CA ARG A 268 -1.41 11.09 -16.94
C ARG A 268 -2.06 10.00 -16.10
N PRO A 269 -3.14 9.31 -16.52
CA PRO A 269 -3.71 8.22 -15.74
C PRO A 269 -2.71 7.09 -15.48
N VAL A 270 -1.88 6.74 -16.47
CA VAL A 270 -0.83 5.72 -16.31
C VAL A 270 0.24 6.18 -15.33
N ILE A 271 0.66 7.45 -15.41
CA ILE A 271 1.60 8.05 -14.42
C ILE A 271 1.01 7.94 -13.01
N ASN A 272 -0.28 8.24 -12.84
CA ASN A 272 -0.97 8.16 -11.56
C ASN A 272 -1.05 6.72 -11.03
N GLU A 273 -1.41 5.76 -11.87
CA GLU A 273 -1.46 4.35 -11.49
C GLU A 273 -0.08 3.82 -11.06
N THR A 274 0.96 4.14 -11.82
CA THR A 274 2.34 3.79 -11.46
C THR A 274 2.77 4.45 -10.15
N PHE A 275 2.46 5.74 -9.96
CA PHE A 275 2.72 6.43 -8.69
C PHE A 275 2.01 5.75 -7.51
N MET A 276 0.74 5.39 -7.67
CA MET A 276 -0.06 4.76 -6.62
C MET A 276 0.46 3.35 -6.27
N SER A 277 0.93 2.59 -7.25
CA SER A 277 1.57 1.29 -7.04
C SER A 277 2.86 1.43 -6.20
N ILE A 278 3.72 2.39 -6.55
CA ILE A 278 4.95 2.67 -5.80
C ILE A 278 4.63 3.22 -4.41
N TRP A 279 3.60 4.08 -4.30
CA TRP A 279 3.15 4.58 -3.01
C TRP A 279 2.71 3.46 -2.09
N GLU A 280 1.96 2.47 -2.60
CA GLU A 280 1.54 1.31 -1.81
C GLU A 280 2.73 0.49 -1.29
N LEU A 281 3.78 0.35 -2.10
CA LEU A 281 5.03 -0.28 -1.69
C LEU A 281 5.71 0.49 -0.55
N LEU A 282 5.87 1.81 -0.68
CA LEU A 282 6.47 2.67 0.34
C LEU A 282 5.63 2.74 1.62
N ALA A 283 4.31 2.86 1.49
CA ALA A 283 3.39 2.90 2.62
C ALA A 283 3.39 1.58 3.39
N THR A 284 3.49 0.44 2.69
CA THR A 284 3.62 -0.88 3.33
C THR A 284 4.90 -0.98 4.15
N TYR A 285 6.03 -0.49 3.63
CA TYR A 285 7.27 -0.38 4.40
C TYR A 285 7.16 0.57 5.59
N ASN A 286 6.51 1.73 5.42
CA ASN A 286 6.30 2.68 6.52
C ASN A 286 5.44 2.09 7.64
N LEU A 287 4.45 1.26 7.31
CA LEU A 287 3.64 0.57 8.31
C LEU A 287 4.49 -0.44 9.08
N TYR A 288 5.28 -1.25 8.39
CA TYR A 288 6.25 -2.17 8.99
C TYR A 288 7.17 -1.46 9.97
N LYS A 289 7.83 -0.41 9.50
CA LYS A 289 8.78 0.38 10.28
C LYS A 289 8.10 0.99 11.51
N SER A 290 6.94 1.63 11.32
CA SER A 290 6.17 2.25 12.42
C SER A 290 5.80 1.25 13.51
N LEU A 291 5.36 0.05 13.13
CA LEU A 291 4.93 -0.97 14.08
C LEU A 291 6.09 -1.58 14.87
N VAL A 292 7.26 -1.73 14.24
CA VAL A 292 8.48 -2.24 14.88
C VAL A 292 9.10 -1.18 15.79
N GLU A 293 9.29 0.05 15.32
CA GLU A 293 9.93 1.13 16.10
C GLU A 293 9.15 1.48 17.36
N ARG A 294 7.82 1.29 17.34
CA ARG A 294 6.95 1.53 18.50
C ARG A 294 6.80 0.31 19.42
N GLY A 295 7.46 -0.79 19.11
CA GLY A 295 7.46 -2.00 19.92
C GLY A 295 6.10 -2.72 19.98
N TYR A 296 5.21 -2.51 19.00
CA TYR A 296 3.93 -3.23 18.96
C TYR A 296 4.09 -4.69 18.58
N TYR A 297 5.11 -4.97 17.77
CA TYR A 297 5.46 -6.29 17.27
C TYR A 297 6.98 -6.48 17.23
N GLU A 298 7.42 -7.71 17.47
CA GLU A 298 8.80 -8.09 17.19
C GLU A 298 9.05 -8.10 15.67
N LYS A 299 10.23 -7.63 15.29
CA LYS A 299 10.67 -7.54 13.89
C LYS A 299 10.53 -8.89 13.16
N ALA A 300 10.94 -9.98 13.81
CA ALA A 300 10.89 -11.33 13.22
C ALA A 300 9.45 -11.81 12.95
N THR A 301 8.53 -11.54 13.87
CA THR A 301 7.13 -11.92 13.77
C THR A 301 6.45 -11.22 12.60
N ILE A 302 6.66 -9.90 12.51
CA ILE A 302 5.95 -9.09 11.53
C ILE A 302 6.56 -9.21 10.13
N ARG A 303 7.88 -9.44 10.02
CA ARG A 303 8.61 -9.58 8.75
C ARG A 303 7.96 -10.61 7.82
N LYS A 304 7.43 -11.72 8.34
CA LYS A 304 6.76 -12.76 7.53
C LYS A 304 5.56 -12.20 6.75
N TYR A 305 4.68 -11.44 7.42
CA TYR A 305 3.50 -10.82 6.81
C TYR A 305 3.90 -9.80 5.75
N TYR A 306 4.96 -9.03 6.04
CA TYR A 306 5.46 -8.02 5.12
C TYR A 306 6.19 -8.58 3.91
N THR A 307 7.05 -9.58 4.06
CA THR A 307 7.82 -10.15 2.94
C THR A 307 6.89 -10.67 1.85
N LEU A 308 5.81 -11.36 2.23
CA LEU A 308 4.77 -11.83 1.32
C LEU A 308 4.13 -10.67 0.55
N ARG A 309 3.67 -9.63 1.26
CA ARG A 309 3.00 -8.49 0.64
C ARG A 309 3.96 -7.68 -0.24
N MET A 310 5.15 -7.40 0.26
CA MET A 310 6.17 -6.62 -0.44
C MET A 310 6.61 -7.28 -1.74
N GLY A 311 6.80 -8.61 -1.75
CA GLY A 311 7.14 -9.34 -2.98
C GLY A 311 6.13 -9.12 -4.11
N ASN A 312 4.84 -9.25 -3.80
CA ASN A 312 3.78 -8.99 -4.78
C ASN A 312 3.74 -7.52 -5.21
N LEU A 313 3.84 -6.57 -4.26
CA LEU A 313 3.82 -5.15 -4.57
C LEU A 313 5.00 -4.72 -5.44
N LYS A 314 6.19 -5.29 -5.23
CA LYS A 314 7.36 -5.07 -6.08
C LYS A 314 7.10 -5.49 -7.52
N HIS A 315 6.60 -6.72 -7.72
CA HIS A 315 6.28 -7.21 -9.06
C HIS A 315 5.21 -6.37 -9.77
N ILE A 316 4.20 -5.89 -9.02
CA ILE A 316 3.19 -4.97 -9.54
C ILE A 316 3.86 -3.64 -9.93
N ALA A 317 4.69 -3.05 -9.07
CA ALA A 317 5.41 -1.81 -9.34
C ALA A 317 6.32 -1.93 -10.58
N GLU A 318 7.05 -3.02 -10.74
CA GLU A 318 7.87 -3.32 -11.93
C GLU A 318 7.04 -3.33 -13.21
N SER A 319 5.90 -4.00 -13.18
CA SER A 319 5.01 -4.07 -14.33
C SER A 319 4.48 -2.70 -14.73
N TYR A 320 4.13 -1.86 -13.76
CA TYR A 320 3.66 -0.50 -14.01
C TYR A 320 4.79 0.43 -14.48
N LEU A 321 6.00 0.27 -13.93
CA LEU A 321 7.19 0.99 -14.39
C LEU A 321 7.55 0.63 -15.83
N SER A 322 7.54 -0.65 -16.18
CA SER A 322 7.78 -1.12 -17.54
C SER A 322 6.75 -0.57 -18.51
N ALA A 323 5.45 -0.67 -18.18
CA ALA A 323 4.37 -0.14 -19.02
C ALA A 323 4.48 1.39 -19.19
N LEU A 324 4.85 2.12 -18.13
CA LEU A 324 5.08 3.56 -18.22
C LEU A 324 6.31 3.91 -19.06
N HIS A 325 7.37 3.10 -18.98
CA HIS A 325 8.59 3.28 -19.77
C HIS A 325 8.33 3.18 -21.28
N ASP A 326 7.37 2.36 -21.72
CA ASP A 326 7.03 2.21 -23.14
C ASP A 326 6.52 3.50 -23.80
N TYR A 327 6.01 4.45 -23.01
CA TYR A 327 5.60 5.77 -23.51
C TYR A 327 6.76 6.75 -23.68
N CYS A 328 7.95 6.38 -23.21
CA CYS A 328 9.07 7.30 -23.25
C CYS A 328 9.61 7.45 -24.67
N PRO A 329 9.83 8.70 -25.15
CA PRO A 329 10.39 8.90 -26.47
C PRO A 329 11.77 8.24 -26.59
N PRO A 330 12.13 7.76 -27.79
CA PRO A 330 13.43 7.15 -28.02
C PRO A 330 14.54 8.15 -27.69
N LEU A 331 15.61 7.66 -27.06
CA LEU A 331 16.81 8.45 -26.84
C LEU A 331 17.46 8.73 -28.20
N LEU A 332 17.26 9.94 -28.72
CA LEU A 332 17.96 10.41 -29.91
C LEU A 332 19.41 10.71 -29.52
N ILE A 333 20.30 9.73 -29.71
CA ILE A 333 21.74 9.93 -29.58
C ILE A 333 22.19 10.83 -30.74
N PRO A 334 22.79 12.01 -30.47
CA PRO A 334 23.31 12.89 -31.53
C PRO A 334 24.22 12.13 -32.49
N GLN A 335 24.20 12.48 -33.78
CA GLN A 335 24.97 11.74 -34.79
C GLN A 335 26.47 11.74 -34.51
N GLU A 336 26.98 12.75 -33.81
CA GLU A 336 28.37 12.95 -33.47
C GLU A 336 28.77 12.33 -32.12
N ASP A 337 27.82 11.70 -31.40
CA ASP A 337 28.10 11.13 -30.08
C ASP A 337 29.00 9.89 -30.19
N PRO A 338 30.16 9.85 -29.50
CA PRO A 338 31.06 8.71 -29.50
C PRO A 338 30.39 7.38 -29.11
N LEU A 339 29.33 7.42 -28.28
CA LEU A 339 28.59 6.25 -27.82
C LEU A 339 27.81 5.55 -28.94
N ARG A 340 27.53 6.25 -30.05
CA ARG A 340 26.82 5.67 -31.20
C ARG A 340 27.60 4.52 -31.83
N LYS A 341 28.94 4.56 -31.77
CA LYS A 341 29.84 3.49 -32.24
C LYS A 341 29.71 2.18 -31.46
N LEU A 342 29.17 2.23 -30.23
CA LEU A 342 29.02 1.07 -29.34
C LEU A 342 27.65 0.36 -29.48
N ILE A 343 26.68 1.00 -30.14
CA ILE A 343 25.29 0.52 -30.21
C ILE A 343 24.96 -0.05 -31.61
N THR A 344 25.68 0.34 -32.66
CA THR A 344 25.62 -0.36 -33.95
C THR A 344 26.19 -1.77 -33.81
N PRO A 345 25.41 -2.84 -34.07
CA PRO A 345 25.96 -4.17 -34.21
C PRO A 345 27.00 -4.10 -35.32
N GLN A 346 28.24 -4.54 -35.05
CA GLN A 346 29.18 -4.81 -36.14
C GLN A 346 28.55 -5.91 -36.99
N ALA A 347 28.01 -5.53 -38.14
CA ALA A 347 27.61 -6.47 -39.17
C ALA A 347 28.88 -7.20 -39.59
N SER A 348 29.03 -8.44 -39.11
CA SER A 348 30.00 -9.41 -39.60
C SER A 348 29.41 -10.14 -40.79
#